data_AF-A0A7C1A769-F1
#
_entry.id   AF-A0A7C1A769-F1
#
_cell.length_a   1.000
_cell.length_b   1.000
_cell.length_c   1.000
_cell.angle_alpha   90.00
_cell.angle_beta   90.00
_cell.angle_gamma   90.00
#
_symmetry.space_group_name_H-M   'P 1'
#
loop_
_entity.id
_entity.type
_entity.pdbx_description
1 polymer ?
#
loop_
_entity_poly.entity_id
_entity_poly.type
_entity_poly.pdbx_seq_one_letter_code
_entity_poly.pdbx_strand_id
1 'polypeptide(L)' 'MNSGKTVFAQLLQYVQRYEFNQCVWRYHGNYKVRSFSCWEQFL' A
#
# COMPACT_ATOMS: atom_id res chain seq x y z
N MET A 1 -2.59 -5.88 21.81
CA MET A 1 -2.16 -5.43 20.46
C MET A 1 -2.17 -6.65 19.55
N ASN A 2 -2.75 -6.55 18.36
CA ASN A 2 -2.90 -7.69 17.45
C ASN A 2 -1.51 -8.14 16.96
N SER A 3 -1.05 -9.32 17.37
CA SER A 3 0.29 -9.84 17.07
C SER A 3 0.43 -10.38 15.63
N GLY A 4 -0.42 -9.97 14.70
CA GLY A 4 -0.51 -10.50 13.34
C GLY A 4 -0.73 -9.43 12.27
N LYS A 5 -0.54 -9.82 10.99
CA LYS A 5 -0.79 -8.94 9.84
C LYS A 5 -2.23 -8.45 9.85
N THR A 6 -2.42 -7.17 9.53
CA THR A 6 -3.75 -6.58 9.37
C THR A 6 -4.55 -7.36 8.31
N VAL A 7 -5.88 -7.38 8.43
CA VAL A 7 -6.75 -7.98 7.38
C VAL A 7 -6.48 -7.32 6.03
N PHE A 8 -6.17 -6.02 6.02
CA PHE A 8 -5.76 -5.29 4.82
C PHE A 8 -4.48 -5.85 4.20
N ALA A 9 -3.43 -6.09 4.99
CA ALA A 9 -2.19 -6.69 4.51
C ALA A 9 -2.38 -8.11 3.96
N GLN A 10 -3.33 -8.87 4.52
CA GLN A 10 -3.68 -10.19 4.03
C GLN A 10 -4.41 -10.13 2.68
N LEU A 11 -5.30 -9.15 2.48
CA LEU A 11 -5.96 -8.96 1.18
C LEU A 11 -4.99 -8.41 0.13
N LEU A 12 -4.09 -7.51 0.54
CA LEU A 12 -3.09 -6.90 -0.32
C LEU A 12 -2.09 -7.92 -0.90
N GLN A 13 -1.93 -9.09 -0.26
CA GLN A 13 -1.08 -10.16 -0.79
C GLN A 13 -1.56 -10.72 -2.14
N TYR A 14 -2.83 -10.53 -2.48
CA TYR A 14 -3.41 -10.93 -3.76
C TYR A 14 -3.34 -9.82 -4.82
N VAL A 15 -2.97 -8.60 -4.42
CA VAL A 15 -2.85 -7.46 -5.33
C VAL A 15 -1.48 -7.47 -5.97
N GLN A 16 -1.44 -7.40 -7.31
CA GLN A 16 -0.19 -7.29 -8.05
C GLN A 16 0.50 -5.95 -7.73
N ARG A 17 1.72 -6.03 -7.17
CA ARG A 17 2.50 -4.85 -6.76
C ARG A 17 2.71 -3.85 -7.89
N TYR A 18 2.91 -4.36 -9.11
CA TYR A 18 3.13 -3.55 -10.30
C TYR A 18 1.89 -2.72 -10.66
N GLU A 19 0.72 -3.35 -10.74
CA GLU A 19 -0.55 -2.66 -11.06
C GLU A 19 -0.91 -1.63 -9.98
N PHE A 20 -0.70 -1.98 -8.70
CA PHE A 20 -0.84 -1.03 -7.60
C PHE A 20 0.04 0.20 -7.80
N ASN A 21 1.33 0.00 -8.12
CA ASN A 21 2.26 1.11 -8.34
C ASN A 21 1.86 1.97 -9.53
N GLN A 22 1.31 1.38 -10.60
CA GLN A 22 0.76 2.15 -11.73
C GLN A 22 -0.40 3.05 -11.29
N CYS A 23 -1.32 2.53 -10.46
CA CYS A 23 -2.41 3.34 -9.89
C CYS A 23 -1.87 4.47 -9.01
N VAL A 24 -0.91 4.18 -8.12
CA VAL A 24 -0.29 5.19 -7.26
C VAL A 24 0.36 6.29 -8.10
N TRP A 25 1.07 5.93 -9.17
CA TRP A 25 1.68 6.91 -10.06
C TRP A 25 0.63 7.74 -10.81
N ARG A 26 -0.40 7.09 -11.38
CA ARG A 26 -1.49 7.73 -12.12
C ARG A 26 -2.25 8.77 -11.29
N TYR A 27 -2.47 8.49 -10.01
CA TYR A 27 -3.24 9.38 -9.12
C TYR A 27 -2.36 10.18 -8.16
N HIS A 28 -1.04 10.21 -8.38
CA HIS A 28 -0.09 10.90 -7.51
C HIS A 28 -0.23 10.53 -6.02
N GLY A 29 -0.50 9.27 -5.71
CA GLY A 29 -0.79 8.79 -4.35
C GLY A 29 0.37 8.94 -3.36
N ASN A 30 1.59 9.18 -3.85
CA ASN A 30 2.77 9.51 -3.04
C ASN A 30 3.17 11.00 -3.09
N TYR A 31 2.29 11.90 -3.54
CA TYR A 31 2.62 13.32 -3.63
C TYR A 31 2.99 13.92 -2.26
N LYS A 32 4.19 14.50 -2.17
CA LYS A 32 4.78 15.08 -0.95
C LYS A 32 4.99 14.11 0.22
N VAL A 33 4.86 12.81 -0.01
CA VAL A 33 5.18 11.81 1.02
C VAL A 33 6.70 11.79 1.25
N ARG A 34 7.14 11.89 2.50
CA ARG A 34 8.57 11.82 2.90
C ARG A 34 8.94 10.45 3.48
N SER A 35 8.01 9.86 4.20
CA SER A 35 8.03 8.50 4.77
C SER A 35 6.58 8.01 4.80
N PHE A 36 6.37 6.70 4.94
CA PHE A 36 5.03 6.12 4.98
C PHE A 36 4.26 6.28 3.65
N SER A 37 4.80 5.63 2.63
CA SER A 37 4.26 5.48 1.28
C SER A 37 2.82 4.97 1.28
N CYS A 38 2.12 5.23 0.16
CA CYS A 38 0.77 4.74 -0.07
C CYS A 38 0.65 3.20 0.11
N TRP A 39 1.72 2.45 -0.13
CA TRP A 39 1.71 1.00 0.15
C TRP A 39 1.79 0.67 1.64
N GLU A 40 2.61 1.39 2.39
CA GLU A 40 2.76 1.20 3.84
C GLU A 40 1.48 1.56 4.59
N GLN A 41 0.62 2.40 4.01
CA GLN A 41 -0.73 2.68 4.56
C GLN A 41 -1.64 1.44 4.57
N PHE A 42 -1.33 0.41 3.77
CA PHE A 42 -2.12 -0.82 3.65
C PHE A 42 -1.43 -2.06 4.24
N LEU A 43 -0.22 -1.93 4.80
CA LEU A 43 0.54 -3.00 5.43
C LEU A 43 0.54 -2.86 6.96
#